data_AF-A0AA42WSV1-F1
#
_entry.id   AF-A0AA42WSV1-F1
#
_cell.length_a   1.000
_cell.length_b   1.000
_cell.length_c   1.000
_cell.angle_alpha   90.00
_cell.angle_beta   90.00
_cell.angle_gamma   90.00
#
_symmetry.space_group_name_H-M   'P 1'
#
loop_
_entity.id
_entity.type
_entity.pdbx_description
1 polymer ?
#
loop_
_entity_poly.entity_id
_entity_poly.type
_entity_poly.pdbx_seq_one_letter_code
_entity_poly.pdbx_strand_id
1 'polypeptide(L)'
;MRLAFSLSLIVAISSGPLVAAPPSDESLARSIADLSGKNCYGIAAGTIAMPTVADPNALDKSVKVIEGMGLNYGVNDSMMKGLGRPGLTLISQATMGSKSFDQGEVVLAVGGRQPGCRVILLSEPTLNITDAVSTQLSRTDWKPVPSMTAMRGAIERRAFFRRDGKGNPYLMNLMTITSPALDSKLRMFTTTMRIPSGVQLPEGL
;
A
#
# COMPACT_ATOMS: atom_id res chain seq x y z
N MET A 1 37.92 60.72 26.07
CA MET A 1 37.13 60.22 24.91
C MET A 1 37.09 58.71 25.02
N ARG A 2 35.93 58.12 25.35
CA ARG A 2 35.77 56.68 25.67
C ARG A 2 35.67 55.88 24.36
N LEU A 3 36.51 54.86 24.20
CA LEU A 3 36.45 53.86 23.13
C LEU A 3 35.71 52.62 23.67
N ALA A 4 34.64 52.25 23.00
CA ALA A 4 33.92 51.00 23.13
C ALA A 4 34.00 50.28 21.77
N PHE A 5 34.28 48.97 21.72
CA PHE A 5 33.92 48.02 20.64
C PHE A 5 34.35 46.62 21.13
N SER A 6 33.42 45.81 21.63
CA SER A 6 32.62 44.78 20.91
C SER A 6 33.32 43.43 20.81
N LEU A 7 32.91 42.52 21.71
CA LEU A 7 33.20 41.08 21.68
C LEU A 7 32.36 40.42 20.57
N SER A 8 33.00 39.75 19.61
CA SER A 8 32.32 38.89 18.64
C SER A 8 32.23 37.47 19.19
N LEU A 9 31.00 37.01 19.44
CA LEU A 9 30.66 35.62 19.76
C LEU A 9 30.50 34.84 18.45
N ILE A 10 31.38 33.87 18.19
CA ILE A 10 31.25 32.93 17.06
C ILE A 10 30.37 31.77 17.52
N VAL A 11 29.16 31.68 16.99
CA VAL A 11 28.27 30.51 17.15
C VAL A 11 28.61 29.51 16.05
N ALA A 12 29.22 28.38 16.41
CA ALA A 12 29.42 27.25 15.52
C ALA A 12 28.10 26.49 15.34
N ILE A 13 27.45 26.63 14.18
CA ILE A 13 26.31 25.80 13.78
C ILE A 13 26.88 24.50 13.22
N SER A 14 26.70 23.39 13.94
CA SER A 14 27.07 22.06 13.48
C SER A 14 26.14 21.61 12.37
N SER A 15 26.66 21.56 11.14
CA SER A 15 25.99 21.03 9.96
C SER A 15 25.90 19.50 10.05
N GLY A 16 24.82 18.97 10.63
CA GLY A 16 24.45 17.58 10.41
C GLY A 16 24.14 17.36 8.92
N PRO A 17 24.45 16.19 8.33
CA PRO A 17 24.12 15.94 6.94
C PRO A 17 22.60 15.95 6.78
N LEU A 18 22.09 16.91 6.01
CA LEU A 18 20.71 16.91 5.52
C LEU A 18 20.54 15.70 4.61
N VAL A 19 19.92 14.65 5.13
CA VAL A 19 19.40 13.57 4.29
C VAL A 19 18.25 14.17 3.48
N ALA A 20 18.44 14.32 2.17
CA ALA A 20 17.40 14.78 1.27
C ALA A 20 16.18 13.87 1.39
N ALA A 21 14.98 14.46 1.51
CA ALA A 21 13.74 13.70 1.45
C ALA A 21 13.70 12.94 0.11
N PRO A 22 13.31 11.65 0.09
CA PRO A 22 13.16 10.93 -1.15
C PRO A 22 12.14 11.63 -2.05
N PRO A 23 12.29 11.55 -3.39
CA PRO A 23 11.30 12.10 -4.30
C PRO A 23 9.92 11.57 -3.94
N SER A 24 8.90 12.42 -4.05
CA SER A 24 7.55 12.13 -3.58
C SER A 24 7.01 10.80 -4.13
N ASP A 25 7.34 10.42 -5.37
CA ASP A 25 6.90 9.16 -6.00
C ASP A 25 7.47 7.93 -5.31
N GLU A 26 8.71 8.03 -4.82
CA GLU A 26 9.34 6.96 -4.06
C GLU A 26 8.66 6.79 -2.69
N SER A 27 8.24 7.88 -2.06
CA SER A 27 7.51 7.84 -0.79
C SER A 27 6.15 7.15 -0.91
N LEU A 28 5.39 7.46 -1.97
CA LEU A 28 4.10 6.83 -2.29
C LEU A 28 4.28 5.36 -2.64
N ALA A 29 5.23 5.04 -3.54
CA ALA A 29 5.51 3.68 -3.96
C ALA A 29 5.93 2.80 -2.77
N ARG A 30 6.79 3.33 -1.89
CA ARG A 30 7.20 2.65 -0.66
C ARG A 30 6.02 2.41 0.27
N SER A 31 5.16 3.40 0.46
CA SER A 31 3.97 3.22 1.30
C SER A 31 3.02 2.15 0.75
N ILE A 32 2.80 2.10 -0.57
CA ILE A 32 1.96 1.06 -1.19
C ILE A 32 2.62 -0.32 -1.04
N ALA A 33 3.94 -0.41 -1.25
CA ALA A 33 4.69 -1.65 -1.09
C ALA A 33 4.71 -2.14 0.37
N ASP A 34 4.84 -1.25 1.35
CA ASP A 34 4.77 -1.60 2.77
C ASP A 34 3.36 -2.07 3.16
N LEU A 35 2.32 -1.32 2.79
CA LEU A 35 0.94 -1.70 3.07
C LEU A 35 0.59 -3.05 2.42
N SER A 36 1.05 -3.31 1.21
CA SER A 36 0.77 -4.57 0.51
C SER A 36 1.63 -5.71 1.05
N GLY A 37 2.94 -5.49 1.10
CA GLY A 37 3.95 -6.53 1.35
C GLY A 37 4.16 -6.87 2.81
N LYS A 38 3.88 -5.94 3.72
CA LYS A 38 3.99 -6.13 5.16
C LYS A 38 2.63 -6.21 5.84
N ASN A 39 1.77 -5.19 5.67
CA ASN A 39 0.51 -5.13 6.41
C ASN A 39 -0.54 -6.12 5.88
N CYS A 40 -0.82 -6.09 4.58
CA CYS A 40 -1.74 -7.04 3.95
C CYS A 40 -1.22 -8.48 4.04
N TYR A 41 0.09 -8.69 3.93
CA TYR A 41 0.72 -9.97 4.26
C TYR A 41 0.44 -10.38 5.70
N GLY A 42 0.67 -9.50 6.68
CA GLY A 42 0.46 -9.80 8.09
C GLY A 42 -1.00 -10.15 8.40
N ILE A 43 -1.94 -9.47 7.75
CA ILE A 43 -3.37 -9.83 7.81
C ILE A 43 -3.60 -11.22 7.21
N ALA A 44 -3.08 -11.49 6.02
CA ALA A 44 -3.25 -12.78 5.35
C ALA A 44 -2.60 -13.95 6.10
N ALA A 45 -1.48 -13.70 6.78
CA ALA A 45 -0.76 -14.66 7.61
C ALA A 45 -1.35 -14.80 9.02
N GLY A 46 -2.30 -13.94 9.40
CA GLY A 46 -2.91 -13.91 10.72
C GLY A 46 -2.03 -13.32 11.84
N THR A 47 -0.92 -12.66 11.49
CA THR A 47 -0.07 -11.95 12.46
C THR A 47 -0.62 -10.56 12.80
N ILE A 48 -1.47 -10.00 11.93
CA ILE A 48 -2.28 -8.82 12.20
C ILE A 48 -3.74 -9.28 12.26
N ALA A 49 -4.32 -9.28 13.45
CA ALA A 49 -5.70 -9.67 13.64
C ALA A 49 -6.64 -8.50 13.32
N MET A 50 -7.49 -8.68 12.31
CA MET A 50 -8.60 -7.76 12.07
C MET A 50 -9.79 -8.14 12.96
N PRO A 51 -10.42 -7.18 13.63
CA PRO A 51 -11.61 -7.45 14.43
C PRO A 51 -12.74 -7.98 13.56
N THR A 52 -13.50 -8.93 14.10
CA THR A 52 -14.70 -9.45 13.45
C THR A 52 -15.93 -8.72 13.96
N VAL A 53 -17.01 -8.72 13.19
CA VAL A 53 -18.31 -8.12 13.60
C VAL A 53 -18.92 -8.74 14.86
N ALA A 54 -18.42 -9.90 15.29
CA ALA A 54 -18.85 -10.55 16.53
C ALA A 54 -18.17 -9.97 17.78
N ASP A 55 -17.12 -9.15 17.62
CA ASP A 55 -16.44 -8.48 18.73
C ASP A 55 -17.22 -7.22 19.14
N PRO A 56 -17.65 -7.08 20.41
CA PRO A 56 -18.40 -5.90 20.85
C PRO A 56 -17.61 -4.59 20.73
N ASN A 57 -16.28 -4.66 20.64
CA ASN A 57 -15.39 -3.51 20.44
C ASN A 57 -14.74 -3.52 19.05
N ALA A 58 -15.37 -4.16 18.06
CA ALA A 58 -14.82 -4.32 16.72
C ALA A 58 -14.41 -2.99 16.07
N LEU A 59 -15.22 -1.94 16.24
CA LEU A 59 -14.96 -0.62 15.66
C LEU A 59 -13.68 -0.01 16.23
N ASP A 60 -13.60 0.18 17.55
CA ASP A 60 -12.44 0.80 18.21
C ASP A 60 -11.15 0.04 17.96
N LYS A 61 -11.22 -1.30 17.95
CA LYS A 61 -10.07 -2.14 17.62
C LYS A 61 -9.67 -1.97 16.16
N SER A 62 -10.63 -1.82 15.24
CA SER A 62 -10.35 -1.65 13.81
C SER A 62 -9.69 -0.29 13.57
N VAL A 63 -10.19 0.76 14.24
CA VAL A 63 -9.57 2.10 14.23
C VAL A 63 -8.10 1.99 14.67
N LYS A 64 -7.84 1.39 15.84
CA LYS A 64 -6.47 1.22 16.36
C LYS A 64 -5.56 0.43 15.44
N VAL A 65 -6.08 -0.64 14.83
CA VAL A 65 -5.30 -1.46 13.89
C VAL A 65 -4.94 -0.64 12.66
N ILE A 66 -5.90 0.06 12.05
CA ILE A 66 -5.70 0.86 10.83
C ILE A 66 -4.76 2.05 11.09
N GLU A 67 -4.96 2.78 12.19
CA GLU A 67 -4.08 3.89 12.60
C GLU A 67 -2.68 3.40 12.95
N GLY A 68 -2.55 2.21 13.54
CA GLY A 68 -1.26 1.55 13.75
C GLY A 68 -0.51 1.21 12.46
N MET A 69 -1.19 1.17 11.31
CA MET A 69 -0.55 1.06 9.98
C MET A 69 -0.17 2.43 9.39
N GLY A 70 -0.41 3.52 10.10
CA GLY A 70 -0.16 4.89 9.64
C GLY A 70 -1.21 5.40 8.65
N LEU A 71 -2.45 4.90 8.74
CA LEU A 71 -3.59 5.30 7.92
C LEU A 71 -4.66 5.98 8.78
N ASN A 72 -5.48 6.83 8.18
CA ASN A 72 -6.73 7.29 8.78
C ASN A 72 -7.80 6.19 8.66
N TYR A 73 -8.60 5.99 9.69
CA TYR A 73 -9.73 5.05 9.60
C TYR A 73 -10.82 5.58 8.66
N GLY A 74 -11.26 4.73 7.73
CA GLY A 74 -12.25 5.08 6.71
C GLY A 74 -11.68 5.78 5.48
N VAL A 75 -12.59 6.28 4.65
CA VAL A 75 -12.34 7.03 3.40
C VAL A 75 -13.27 8.23 3.35
N ASN A 76 -12.82 9.33 2.77
CA ASN A 76 -13.64 10.54 2.62
C ASN A 76 -14.47 10.51 1.31
N ASP A 77 -15.39 11.47 1.16
CA ASP A 77 -16.27 11.55 -0.01
C ASP A 77 -15.53 11.73 -1.34
N SER A 78 -14.39 12.44 -1.33
CA SER A 78 -13.55 12.61 -2.51
C SER A 78 -12.95 11.28 -2.97
N MET A 79 -12.43 10.48 -2.03
CA MET A 79 -11.91 9.14 -2.29
C MET A 79 -13.02 8.20 -2.76
N MET A 80 -14.21 8.26 -2.14
CA MET A 80 -15.37 7.48 -2.56
C MET A 80 -15.79 7.79 -4.00
N LYS A 81 -15.81 9.08 -4.38
CA LYS A 81 -16.02 9.50 -5.75
C LYS A 81 -14.90 9.03 -6.68
N GLY A 82 -13.64 9.15 -6.24
CA GLY A 82 -12.46 8.75 -6.98
C GLY A 82 -12.39 7.25 -7.26
N LEU A 83 -12.91 6.40 -6.38
CA LEU A 83 -13.02 4.96 -6.63
C LEU A 83 -13.87 4.66 -7.88
N GLY A 84 -14.95 5.42 -8.09
CA GLY A 84 -15.92 5.16 -9.14
C GLY A 84 -16.54 3.75 -9.03
N ARG A 85 -17.34 3.35 -10.03
CA ARG A 85 -17.98 2.02 -10.01
C ARG A 85 -16.99 0.85 -9.89
N PRO A 86 -15.83 0.84 -10.59
CA PRO A 86 -14.87 -0.25 -10.46
C PRO A 86 -14.29 -0.36 -9.05
N GLY A 87 -13.90 0.76 -8.45
CA GLY A 87 -13.29 0.79 -7.11
C GLY A 87 -14.27 0.43 -5.99
N LEU A 88 -15.54 0.83 -6.09
CA LEU A 88 -16.57 0.50 -5.10
C LEU A 88 -16.76 -1.02 -4.92
N THR A 89 -16.57 -1.80 -5.99
CA THR A 89 -16.62 -3.26 -5.91
C THR A 89 -15.47 -3.83 -5.09
N LEU A 90 -14.30 -3.18 -5.11
CA LEU A 90 -13.10 -3.58 -4.36
C LEU A 90 -13.22 -3.25 -2.86
N ILE A 91 -14.05 -2.28 -2.48
CA ILE A 91 -14.17 -1.86 -1.07
C ILE A 91 -15.49 -2.29 -0.41
N SER A 92 -16.37 -2.95 -1.15
CA SER A 92 -17.70 -3.32 -0.68
C SER A 92 -17.63 -4.16 0.61
N GLN A 93 -18.23 -3.62 1.69
CA GLN A 93 -18.28 -4.20 3.04
C GLN A 93 -16.89 -4.42 3.69
N ALA A 94 -15.85 -3.76 3.18
CA ALA A 94 -14.52 -3.86 3.75
C ALA A 94 -14.35 -2.90 4.94
N THR A 95 -13.47 -3.27 5.87
CA THR A 95 -12.87 -2.28 6.76
C THR A 95 -11.87 -1.47 5.95
N MET A 96 -11.94 -0.14 6.07
CA MET A 96 -11.16 0.76 5.23
C MET A 96 -10.19 1.61 6.05
N GLY A 97 -9.02 1.86 5.47
CA GLY A 97 -8.11 2.90 5.92
C GLY A 97 -7.61 3.71 4.74
N SER A 98 -7.21 4.94 4.95
CA SER A 98 -6.75 5.80 3.87
C SER A 98 -5.61 6.72 4.25
N LYS A 99 -4.85 7.15 3.24
CA LYS A 99 -3.80 8.15 3.39
C LYS A 99 -3.64 8.91 2.09
N SER A 100 -3.57 10.23 2.20
CA SER A 100 -3.31 11.11 1.06
C SER A 100 -1.83 11.39 0.92
N PHE A 101 -1.39 11.48 -0.33
CA PHE A 101 -0.07 11.90 -0.78
C PHE A 101 -0.28 13.00 -1.84
N ASP A 102 0.76 13.77 -2.13
CA ASP A 102 0.66 14.85 -3.12
C ASP A 102 0.26 14.36 -4.51
N GLN A 103 0.55 13.09 -4.83
CA GLN A 103 0.32 12.49 -6.16
C GLN A 103 -0.87 11.54 -6.20
N GLY A 104 -1.55 11.32 -5.07
CA GLY A 104 -2.70 10.44 -5.03
C GLY A 104 -3.12 10.02 -3.63
N GLU A 105 -4.21 9.28 -3.57
CA GLU A 105 -4.80 8.78 -2.34
C GLU A 105 -4.67 7.26 -2.32
N VAL A 106 -4.17 6.73 -1.21
CA VAL A 106 -4.07 5.29 -0.96
C VAL A 106 -5.24 4.87 -0.09
N VAL A 107 -5.93 3.81 -0.49
CA VAL A 107 -7.02 3.18 0.28
C VAL A 107 -6.64 1.74 0.56
N LEU A 108 -6.54 1.38 1.84
CA LEU A 108 -6.48 0.00 2.31
C LEU A 108 -7.92 -0.51 2.48
N ALA A 109 -8.22 -1.69 1.93
CA ALA A 109 -9.49 -2.37 2.12
C ALA A 109 -9.25 -3.80 2.59
N VAL A 110 -9.82 -4.15 3.75
CA VAL A 110 -9.63 -5.44 4.39
C VAL A 110 -10.95 -6.17 4.57
N GLY A 111 -11.03 -7.42 4.10
CA GLY A 111 -12.25 -8.22 4.13
C GLY A 111 -13.32 -7.70 3.16
N GLY A 112 -14.59 -7.82 3.54
CA GLY A 112 -15.73 -7.48 2.70
C GLY A 112 -16.10 -8.58 1.70
N ARG A 113 -16.77 -8.20 0.60
CA ARG A 113 -17.27 -9.16 -0.41
C ARG A 113 -16.15 -9.90 -1.14
N GLN A 114 -14.99 -9.27 -1.28
CA GLN A 114 -13.78 -9.92 -1.77
C GLN A 114 -12.92 -10.30 -0.56
N PRO A 115 -12.51 -11.57 -0.43
CA PRO A 115 -11.66 -11.97 0.68
C PRO A 115 -10.26 -11.34 0.56
N GLY A 116 -9.57 -11.22 1.69
CA GLY A 116 -8.19 -10.76 1.76
C GLY A 116 -8.04 -9.26 2.00
N CYS A 117 -6.83 -8.77 1.70
CA CYS A 117 -6.42 -7.39 1.89
C CYS A 117 -5.99 -6.77 0.57
N ARG A 118 -6.39 -5.53 0.35
CA ARG A 118 -6.19 -4.79 -0.90
C ARG A 118 -5.67 -3.39 -0.60
N VAL A 119 -4.67 -2.95 -1.35
CA VAL A 119 -4.19 -1.56 -1.33
C VAL A 119 -4.52 -0.95 -2.68
N ILE A 120 -5.22 0.17 -2.68
CA ILE A 120 -5.78 0.81 -3.87
C ILE A 120 -5.15 2.18 -4.01
N LEU A 121 -4.67 2.52 -5.20
CA LEU A 121 -4.21 3.86 -5.54
C LEU A 121 -5.27 4.58 -6.38
N LEU A 122 -5.69 5.73 -5.87
CA LEU A 122 -6.49 6.72 -6.58
C LEU A 122 -5.57 7.87 -6.99
N SER A 123 -5.32 8.04 -8.28
CA SER A 123 -4.48 9.14 -8.76
C SER A 123 -4.87 9.56 -10.18
N GLU A 124 -4.36 10.71 -10.61
CA GLU A 124 -4.32 11.00 -12.03
C GLU A 124 -3.36 10.02 -12.74
N PRO A 125 -3.47 9.82 -14.06
CA PRO A 125 -2.60 8.91 -14.79
C PRO A 125 -1.16 9.43 -14.73
N THR A 126 -0.36 8.87 -13.82
CA THR A 126 1.09 9.06 -13.79
C THR A 126 1.75 7.76 -14.20
N LEU A 127 2.48 7.81 -15.32
CA LEU A 127 3.30 6.69 -15.77
C LEU A 127 4.40 6.48 -14.73
N ASN A 128 4.69 5.23 -14.37
CA ASN A 128 5.82 4.75 -13.54
C ASN A 128 5.55 4.38 -12.07
N ILE A 129 4.39 4.70 -11.47
CA ILE A 129 4.16 4.33 -10.06
C ILE A 129 4.11 2.81 -9.85
N THR A 130 3.59 2.04 -10.82
CA THR A 130 3.60 0.56 -10.78
C THR A 130 5.01 -0.01 -10.74
N ASP A 131 5.93 0.51 -11.57
CA ASP A 131 7.32 0.04 -11.61
C ASP A 131 8.05 0.38 -10.31
N ALA A 132 7.78 1.56 -9.76
CA ALA A 132 8.30 1.96 -8.46
C ALA A 132 7.81 1.02 -7.34
N VAL A 133 6.51 0.72 -7.28
CA VAL A 133 5.94 -0.24 -6.31
C VAL A 133 6.54 -1.63 -6.49
N SER A 134 6.64 -2.12 -7.73
CA SER A 134 7.25 -3.42 -8.08
C SER A 134 8.71 -3.50 -7.61
N THR A 135 9.46 -2.41 -7.78
CA THR A 135 10.85 -2.30 -7.32
C THR A 135 10.94 -2.35 -5.81
N GLN A 136 10.08 -1.61 -5.09
CA GLN A 136 10.06 -1.62 -3.63
C GLN A 136 9.67 -2.99 -3.07
N LEU A 137 8.68 -3.67 -3.67
CA LEU A 137 8.31 -5.04 -3.28
C LEU A 137 9.46 -6.03 -3.46
N SER A 138 10.21 -5.93 -4.56
CA SER A 138 11.33 -6.82 -4.87
C SER A 138 12.54 -6.64 -3.94
N ARG A 139 12.58 -5.54 -3.16
CA ARG A 139 13.58 -5.32 -2.09
C ARG A 139 13.23 -6.03 -0.79
N THR A 140 12.10 -6.73 -0.74
CA THR A 140 11.61 -7.48 0.43
C THR A 140 11.60 -8.98 0.15
N ASP A 141 10.94 -9.78 1.00
CA ASP A 141 10.79 -11.23 0.81
C ASP A 141 9.87 -11.63 -0.36
N TRP A 142 9.26 -10.66 -1.03
CA TRP A 142 8.39 -10.89 -2.18
C TRP A 142 9.21 -11.07 -3.47
N LYS A 143 9.09 -12.25 -4.07
CA LYS A 143 9.77 -12.59 -5.32
C LYS A 143 8.84 -12.36 -6.51
N PRO A 144 9.23 -11.62 -7.56
CA PRO A 144 8.40 -11.50 -8.75
C PRO A 144 8.21 -12.87 -9.41
N VAL A 145 7.05 -13.08 -10.04
CA VAL A 145 6.73 -14.27 -10.83
C VAL A 145 6.45 -13.84 -12.27
N PRO A 146 7.49 -13.65 -13.11
CA PRO A 146 7.33 -13.11 -14.46
C PRO A 146 6.36 -13.94 -15.32
N SER A 147 6.36 -15.26 -15.17
CA SER A 147 5.46 -16.18 -15.89
C SER A 147 3.97 -15.95 -15.60
N MET A 148 3.65 -15.27 -14.50
CA MET A 148 2.28 -14.92 -14.13
C MET A 148 1.93 -13.46 -14.46
N THR A 149 2.86 -12.70 -15.04
CA THR A 149 2.60 -11.36 -15.56
C THR A 149 1.74 -11.48 -16.81
N ALA A 150 0.59 -10.81 -16.84
CA ALA A 150 -0.38 -10.94 -17.92
C ALA A 150 -1.15 -9.64 -18.12
N MET A 151 -1.50 -9.35 -19.37
CA MET A 151 -2.42 -8.28 -19.71
C MET A 151 -3.80 -8.88 -20.04
N ARG A 152 -4.85 -8.36 -19.40
CA ARG A 152 -6.23 -8.76 -19.64
C ARG A 152 -7.10 -7.52 -19.84
N GLY A 153 -7.37 -7.20 -21.10
CA GLY A 153 -8.06 -5.96 -21.45
C GLY A 153 -7.28 -4.74 -20.94
N ALA A 154 -7.96 -3.86 -20.20
CA ALA A 154 -7.39 -2.64 -19.63
C ALA A 154 -6.63 -2.85 -18.31
N ILE A 155 -6.23 -4.08 -17.99
CA ILE A 155 -5.54 -4.40 -16.74
C ILE A 155 -4.26 -5.19 -17.02
N GLU A 156 -3.14 -4.63 -16.59
CA GLU A 156 -1.87 -5.35 -16.47
C GLU A 156 -1.77 -5.95 -15.06
N ARG A 157 -1.48 -7.24 -14.96
CA ARG A 157 -1.22 -7.93 -13.70
C ARG A 157 0.25 -8.31 -13.63
N ARG A 158 0.93 -7.95 -12.54
CA ARG A 158 2.20 -8.55 -12.11
C ARG A 158 1.98 -9.35 -10.85
N ALA A 159 2.63 -10.50 -10.74
CA ALA A 159 2.48 -11.38 -9.59
C ALA A 159 3.77 -11.44 -8.77
N PHE A 160 3.63 -11.54 -7.46
CA PHE A 160 4.71 -11.73 -6.51
C PHE A 160 4.37 -12.89 -5.58
N PHE A 161 5.38 -13.66 -5.23
CA PHE A 161 5.27 -14.85 -4.40
C PHE A 161 6.15 -14.73 -3.17
N ARG A 162 5.64 -15.22 -2.04
CA ARG A 162 6.36 -15.30 -0.77
C ARG A 162 6.02 -16.60 -0.06
N ARG A 163 6.97 -17.14 0.69
CA ARG A 163 6.72 -18.18 1.70
C ARG A 163 6.99 -17.62 3.09
N ASP A 164 6.21 -18.04 4.08
CA ASP A 164 6.57 -17.79 5.48
C ASP A 164 7.63 -18.79 5.98
N GLY A 165 8.10 -18.61 7.22
CA GLY A 165 9.08 -19.51 7.83
C GLY A 165 8.59 -20.95 8.03
N LYS A 166 7.30 -21.23 7.84
CA LYS A 166 6.70 -22.58 7.87
C LYS A 166 6.48 -23.13 6.45
N GLY A 167 6.93 -22.41 5.41
CA GLY A 167 6.77 -22.79 4.02
C GLY A 167 5.38 -22.50 3.42
N ASN A 168 4.47 -21.87 4.17
CA ASN A 168 3.14 -21.55 3.63
C ASN A 168 3.25 -20.51 2.52
N PRO A 169 2.62 -20.76 1.36
CA PRO A 169 2.70 -19.86 0.22
C PRO A 169 1.68 -18.71 0.28
N TYR A 170 2.11 -17.55 -0.20
CA TYR A 170 1.31 -16.34 -0.34
C TYR A 170 1.51 -15.74 -1.73
N LEU A 171 0.41 -15.26 -2.32
CA LEU A 171 0.40 -14.59 -3.60
C LEU A 171 0.00 -13.13 -3.40
N MET A 172 0.74 -12.24 -4.04
CA MET A 172 0.34 -10.87 -4.25
C MET A 172 0.17 -10.61 -5.74
N ASN A 173 -0.94 -10.00 -6.12
CA ASN A 173 -1.11 -9.47 -7.47
C ASN A 173 -1.06 -7.95 -7.40
N LEU A 174 -0.21 -7.34 -8.21
CA LEU A 174 -0.16 -5.92 -8.50
C LEU A 174 -0.90 -5.68 -9.81
N MET A 175 -2.10 -5.11 -9.72
CA MET A 175 -2.97 -4.84 -10.86
C MET A 175 -2.86 -3.36 -11.23
N THR A 176 -2.52 -3.07 -12.48
CA THR A 176 -2.43 -1.70 -13.02
C THR A 176 -3.53 -1.50 -14.05
N ILE A 177 -4.30 -0.43 -13.89
CA ILE A 177 -5.35 -0.05 -14.82
C ILE A 177 -4.74 0.82 -15.92
N THR A 178 -4.57 0.24 -17.11
CA THR A 178 -3.93 0.88 -18.26
C THR A 178 -4.87 1.79 -19.04
N SER A 179 -6.19 1.58 -18.91
CA SER A 179 -7.23 2.44 -19.47
C SER A 179 -8.33 2.65 -18.42
N PRO A 180 -8.20 3.66 -17.55
CA PRO A 180 -9.15 3.88 -16.47
C PRO A 180 -10.49 4.41 -16.99
N ALA A 181 -11.58 4.07 -16.29
CA ALA A 181 -12.89 4.62 -16.56
C ALA A 181 -12.89 6.14 -16.31
N LEU A 182 -13.66 6.89 -17.11
CA LEU A 182 -13.71 8.36 -17.05
C LEU A 182 -14.21 8.88 -15.69
N ASP A 183 -15.00 8.08 -14.98
CA ASP A 183 -15.55 8.38 -13.66
C ASP A 183 -14.68 7.85 -12.50
N SER A 184 -13.47 7.37 -12.78
CA SER A 184 -12.62 6.72 -11.79
C SER A 184 -11.16 7.19 -11.83
N LYS A 185 -10.65 7.50 -10.64
CA LYS A 185 -9.23 7.72 -10.35
C LYS A 185 -8.50 6.43 -9.98
N LEU A 186 -9.17 5.27 -10.02
CA LEU A 186 -8.50 3.99 -9.79
C LEU A 186 -7.38 3.80 -10.83
N ARG A 187 -6.14 3.67 -10.36
CA ARG A 187 -4.96 3.44 -11.22
C ARG A 187 -4.30 2.11 -10.97
N MET A 188 -4.29 1.68 -9.72
CA MET A 188 -3.62 0.46 -9.32
C MET A 188 -4.32 -0.11 -8.11
N PHE A 189 -4.29 -1.43 -7.98
CA PHE A 189 -4.55 -2.06 -6.71
C PHE A 189 -3.72 -3.32 -6.53
N THR A 190 -3.38 -3.63 -5.29
CA THR A 190 -2.81 -4.91 -4.92
C THR A 190 -3.88 -5.82 -4.33
N THR A 191 -3.68 -7.13 -4.47
CA THR A 191 -4.38 -8.13 -3.67
C THR A 191 -3.35 -9.01 -3.01
N THR A 192 -3.48 -9.28 -1.72
CA THR A 192 -2.59 -10.20 -1.00
C THR A 192 -3.42 -11.28 -0.33
N MET A 193 -3.07 -12.53 -0.59
CA MET A 193 -3.79 -13.69 -0.08
C MET A 193 -2.85 -14.85 0.21
N ARG A 194 -3.21 -15.65 1.22
CA ARG A 194 -2.63 -16.97 1.42
C ARG A 194 -3.11 -17.89 0.31
N ILE A 195 -2.20 -18.64 -0.30
CA ILE A 195 -2.59 -19.66 -1.26
C ILE A 195 -3.13 -20.86 -0.47
N PRO A 196 -4.36 -21.33 -0.76
CA PRO A 196 -4.96 -22.46 -0.05
C PRO A 196 -4.09 -23.72 -0.13
N SER A 197 -4.17 -24.56 0.91
CA SER A 197 -3.57 -25.89 0.89
C SER A 197 -4.16 -26.72 -0.26
N GLY A 198 -3.30 -27.42 -1.01
CA GLY A 198 -3.71 -28.28 -2.13
C GLY A 198 -3.70 -27.60 -3.50
N VAL A 199 -3.42 -26.29 -3.59
CA VAL A 199 -3.13 -25.65 -4.87
C VAL A 199 -1.72 -26.04 -5.32
N GLN A 200 -1.61 -26.68 -6.49
CA GLN A 200 -0.34 -27.00 -7.12
C GLN A 200 0.36 -25.69 -7.55
N LEU A 201 1.55 -25.45 -7.03
CA LEU A 201 2.39 -24.35 -7.45
C LEU A 201 3.31 -24.80 -8.59
N PRO A 202 3.55 -23.95 -9.60
CA PRO A 202 4.62 -24.17 -10.58
C PRO A 202 5.95 -24.50 -9.92
N GLU A 203 6.73 -25.38 -10.55
CA GLU A 203 8.08 -25.67 -10.11
C GLU A 203 8.95 -24.40 -10.15
N GLY A 204 9.80 -24.22 -9.12
CA GLY A 204 10.67 -23.06 -8.99
C GLY A 204 10.08 -21.84 -8.25
N LEU A 205 8.87 -21.95 -7.68
CA LEU A 205 8.25 -20.95 -6.80
C LEU A 205 8.44 -21.23 -5.30
#